data_AF-A0A0N1N1L8-F1
#
_entry.id   AF-A0A0N1N1L8-F1
#
_cell.length_a   1.000
_cell.length_b   1.000
_cell.length_c   1.000
_cell.angle_alpha   90.00
_cell.angle_beta   90.00
_cell.angle_gamma   90.00
#
_symmetry.space_group_name_H-M   'P 1'
#
loop_
_entity.id
_entity.type
_entity.pdbx_description
1 polymer ?
#
loop_
_entity_poly.entity_id
_entity_poly.type
_entity_poly.pdbx_seq_one_letter_code
_entity_poly.pdbx_strand_id
1 'polypeptide(L)'
;VRASARPRRRKSKRAVTRDILDRLIATCQSERLADTRDLAILLLAFASGGRRRSEVARLRLEQLSDEPDVLLNPDDKDSPRLPCMAIALGRTKNTQADDDARALLIGAPVTAMREWIERADVKKGPVFRAIDRWEAIDDRALTPQAINLILKRRCGMAGLDPVEFSAHGLRSGYLTEAARNGVSLPAAMRQSQHRSVQQASRYYNDADQALGKAARLAI
;
A
#
# COMPACT_ATOMS: atom_id res chain seq x y z
N VAL A 1 31.09 -8.61 27.12
CA VAL A 1 30.63 -7.33 26.53
C VAL A 1 29.23 -7.51 25.97
N ARG A 2 28.18 -7.02 26.65
CA ARG A 2 26.80 -7.05 26.13
C ARG A 2 26.71 -6.03 25.00
N ALA A 3 26.44 -6.47 23.78
CA ALA A 3 26.23 -5.58 22.64
C ALA A 3 25.11 -4.58 22.96
N SER A 4 25.44 -3.29 23.05
CA SER A 4 24.43 -2.25 23.27
C SER A 4 23.41 -2.32 22.13
N ALA A 5 22.13 -2.50 22.46
CA ALA A 5 21.06 -2.54 21.47
C ALA A 5 21.03 -1.21 20.70
N ARG A 6 21.58 -1.20 19.48
CA ARG A 6 21.61 -0.03 18.61
C ARG A 6 20.16 0.41 18.39
N PRO A 7 19.79 1.68 18.66
CA PRO A 7 18.41 2.12 18.51
C PRO A 7 17.96 1.88 17.07
N ARG A 8 16.85 1.16 16.90
CA ARG A 8 16.30 0.80 15.60
C ARG A 8 15.87 2.07 14.87
N ARG A 9 16.71 2.52 13.93
CA ARG A 9 16.41 3.67 13.05
C ARG A 9 15.25 3.31 12.11
N ARG A 10 14.28 4.22 11.94
CA ARG A 10 13.19 4.05 10.96
C ARG A 10 13.81 3.88 9.56
N LYS A 11 13.32 2.92 8.77
CA LYS A 11 13.84 2.64 7.41
C LYS A 11 13.46 3.73 6.39
N SER A 12 12.43 4.52 6.70
CA SER A 12 12.02 5.74 5.99
C SER A 12 12.14 6.92 6.96
N LYS A 13 12.58 8.09 6.51
CA LYS A 13 12.59 9.30 7.35
C LYS A 13 11.17 9.82 7.53
N ARG A 14 10.36 9.80 6.45
CA ARG A 14 8.96 10.25 6.45
C ARG A 14 8.00 9.13 6.05
N ALA A 15 6.78 9.24 6.56
CA ALA A 15 5.65 8.42 6.14
C ALA A 15 5.07 8.93 4.81
N VAL A 16 4.50 8.03 4.02
CA VAL A 16 3.75 8.36 2.80
C VAL A 16 2.28 8.38 3.19
N THR A 17 1.84 9.47 3.79
CA THR A 17 0.44 9.73 4.19
C THR A 17 -0.44 10.00 2.96
N ARG A 18 -1.76 10.18 3.15
CA ARG A 18 -2.70 10.32 2.03
C ARG A 18 -2.37 11.50 1.13
N ASP A 19 -2.06 12.65 1.72
CA ASP A 19 -1.63 13.86 1.01
C ASP A 19 -0.36 13.64 0.17
N ILE A 20 0.60 12.87 0.68
CA ILE A 20 1.81 12.52 -0.06
C ILE A 20 1.46 11.55 -1.19
N LEU A 21 0.65 10.52 -0.92
CA LEU A 21 0.20 9.57 -1.94
C LEU A 21 -0.50 10.27 -3.09
N ASP A 22 -1.41 11.21 -2.79
CA ASP A 22 -2.15 11.99 -3.79
C ASP A 22 -1.18 12.77 -4.71
N ARG A 23 -0.13 13.39 -4.14
CA ARG A 23 0.94 14.01 -4.93
C ARG A 23 1.70 13.03 -5.80
N LEU A 24 1.95 11.80 -5.33
CA LEU A 24 2.66 10.80 -6.12
C LEU A 24 1.82 10.30 -7.30
N ILE A 25 0.54 9.96 -7.06
CA ILE A 25 -0.35 9.44 -8.12
C ILE A 25 -0.69 10.51 -9.17
N ALA A 26 -0.69 11.80 -8.79
CA ALA A 26 -0.83 12.91 -9.74
C ALA A 26 0.31 12.93 -10.79
N THR A 27 1.45 12.33 -10.50
CA THR A 27 2.57 12.22 -11.46
C THR A 27 2.42 11.05 -12.45
N CYS A 28 1.36 10.25 -12.35
CA CYS A 28 1.11 9.07 -13.16
C CYS A 28 -0.01 9.28 -14.21
N GLN A 29 -0.24 10.51 -14.65
CA GLN A 29 -1.39 10.88 -15.49
C GLN A 29 -1.10 10.89 -17.01
N SER A 30 -0.06 10.20 -17.48
CA SER A 30 0.21 10.08 -18.92
C SER A 30 -0.20 8.72 -19.48
N GLU A 31 -0.26 8.64 -20.82
CA GLU A 31 -0.57 7.41 -21.56
C GLU A 31 0.54 6.36 -21.53
N ARG A 32 1.65 6.59 -20.83
CA ARG A 32 2.77 5.65 -20.76
C ARG A 32 2.43 4.44 -19.92
N LEU A 33 2.86 3.25 -20.36
CA LEU A 33 2.63 2.00 -19.60
C LEU A 33 3.25 2.05 -18.20
N ALA A 34 4.39 2.73 -18.07
CA ALA A 34 5.05 2.91 -16.78
C ALA A 34 4.23 3.74 -15.79
N ASP A 35 3.42 4.68 -16.26
CA ASP A 35 2.58 5.52 -15.40
C ASP A 35 1.38 4.73 -14.88
N THR A 36 0.70 3.96 -15.75
CA THR A 36 -0.34 3.01 -15.36
C THR A 36 0.15 2.01 -14.34
N ARG A 37 1.32 1.38 -14.59
CA ARG A 37 1.94 0.44 -13.67
C ARG A 37 2.23 1.06 -12.31
N ASP A 38 2.87 2.23 -12.31
CA ASP A 38 3.31 2.88 -11.09
C ASP A 38 2.10 3.38 -10.25
N LEU A 39 1.03 3.84 -10.91
CA LEU A 39 -0.25 4.16 -10.27
C LEU A 39 -0.83 2.95 -9.54
N ALA A 40 -0.94 1.81 -10.25
CA ALA A 40 -1.45 0.55 -9.70
C ALA A 40 -0.59 0.08 -8.51
N ILE A 41 0.75 0.15 -8.62
CA ILE A 41 1.68 -0.18 -7.53
C ILE A 41 1.43 0.68 -6.29
N LEU A 42 1.36 2.01 -6.45
CA LEU A 42 1.24 2.94 -5.33
C LEU A 42 -0.10 2.78 -4.61
N LEU A 43 -1.19 2.72 -5.38
CA LEU A 43 -2.54 2.54 -4.84
C LEU A 43 -2.71 1.17 -4.18
N LEU A 44 -2.30 0.08 -4.84
CA LEU A 44 -2.36 -1.26 -4.25
C LEU A 44 -1.54 -1.35 -2.98
N ALA A 45 -0.30 -0.85 -3.01
CA ALA A 45 0.59 -0.95 -1.86
C ALA A 45 0.02 -0.19 -0.64
N PHE A 46 -0.56 0.99 -0.85
CA PHE A 46 -1.17 1.75 0.23
C PHE A 46 -2.48 1.10 0.71
N ALA A 47 -3.43 0.85 -0.20
CA ALA A 47 -4.77 0.38 0.12
C ALA A 47 -4.77 -1.01 0.77
N SER A 48 -3.90 -1.92 0.35
CA SER A 48 -3.74 -3.26 0.96
C SER A 48 -3.00 -3.26 2.32
N GLY A 49 -3.05 -2.12 3.03
CA GLY A 49 -2.52 -1.98 4.38
C GLY A 49 -1.04 -1.59 4.45
N GLY A 50 -0.55 -0.83 3.46
CA GLY A 50 0.86 -0.43 3.42
C GLY A 50 1.77 -1.65 3.24
N ARG A 51 1.50 -2.41 2.19
CA ARG A 51 2.10 -3.71 1.84
C ARG A 51 3.61 -3.58 1.65
N ARG A 52 4.38 -4.60 2.06
CA ARG A 52 5.84 -4.55 1.89
C ARG A 52 6.18 -4.58 0.41
N ARG A 53 7.19 -3.81 0.00
CA ARG A 53 7.73 -3.81 -1.37
C ARG A 53 8.02 -5.21 -1.94
N SER A 54 8.43 -6.16 -1.11
CA SER A 54 8.68 -7.55 -1.53
C SER A 54 7.41 -8.36 -1.77
N GLU A 55 6.33 -8.05 -1.07
CA GLU A 55 5.02 -8.66 -1.29
C GLU A 55 4.41 -8.09 -2.58
N VAL A 56 4.48 -6.76 -2.77
CA VAL A 56 4.03 -6.11 -4.02
C VAL A 56 4.79 -6.65 -5.24
N ALA A 57 6.12 -6.71 -5.15
CA ALA A 57 6.99 -7.25 -6.21
C ALA A 57 6.71 -8.71 -6.56
N ARG A 58 6.21 -9.51 -5.61
CA ARG A 58 5.94 -10.94 -5.79
C ARG A 58 4.46 -11.24 -6.00
N LEU A 59 3.61 -10.21 -6.05
CA LEU A 59 2.18 -10.38 -6.25
C LEU A 59 1.94 -11.06 -7.58
N ARG A 60 1.17 -12.14 -7.54
CA ARG A 60 0.78 -12.88 -8.73
C ARG A 60 -0.70 -12.73 -9.03
N LEU A 61 -1.06 -12.85 -10.30
CA LEU A 61 -2.44 -12.75 -10.75
C LEU A 61 -3.33 -13.78 -10.04
N GLU A 62 -2.81 -14.97 -9.77
CA GLU A 62 -3.55 -16.05 -9.12
C GLU A 62 -3.88 -15.76 -7.64
N GLN A 63 -3.31 -14.70 -7.06
CA GLN A 63 -3.65 -14.22 -5.72
C GLN A 63 -4.77 -13.18 -5.72
N LEU A 64 -5.20 -12.71 -6.90
CA LEU A 64 -6.24 -11.72 -7.04
C LEU A 64 -7.57 -12.41 -7.34
N SER A 65 -8.62 -11.96 -6.67
CA SER A 65 -9.99 -12.39 -6.96
C SER A 65 -10.90 -11.17 -6.98
N ASP A 66 -11.77 -11.09 -7.99
CA ASP A 66 -12.85 -10.12 -7.99
C ASP A 66 -13.82 -10.44 -6.86
N GLU A 67 -14.33 -9.39 -6.23
CA GLU A 67 -15.31 -9.47 -5.16
C GLU A 67 -16.55 -8.65 -5.57
N PRO A 68 -17.73 -8.94 -5.00
CA PRO A 68 -18.91 -8.11 -5.22
C PRO A 68 -18.64 -6.65 -4.86
N ASP A 69 -19.14 -5.74 -5.69
CA ASP A 69 -19.03 -4.30 -5.44
C ASP A 69 -19.66 -3.91 -4.10
N VAL A 70 -18.98 -3.04 -3.36
CA VAL A 70 -19.36 -2.60 -2.02
C VAL A 70 -19.87 -1.17 -2.02
N LEU A 71 -20.69 -0.80 -1.03
CA LEU A 71 -21.16 0.59 -0.90
C LEU A 71 -20.00 1.52 -0.51
N LEU A 72 -19.95 2.71 -1.10
CA LEU A 72 -19.02 3.78 -0.72
C LEU A 72 -19.22 4.17 0.76
N ASN A 73 -20.46 4.34 1.19
CA ASN A 73 -20.84 4.48 2.59
C ASN A 73 -21.59 3.22 3.05
N PRO A 74 -20.99 2.38 3.93
CA PRO A 74 -21.63 1.16 4.42
C PRO A 74 -22.95 1.38 5.18
N ASP A 75 -23.15 2.58 5.74
CA ASP A 75 -24.33 2.92 6.54
C ASP A 75 -25.48 3.50 5.70
N ASP A 76 -25.26 3.73 4.40
CA ASP A 76 -26.24 4.27 3.47
C ASP A 76 -26.51 3.29 2.32
N LYS A 77 -27.70 2.70 2.29
CA LYS A 77 -28.11 1.68 1.31
C LYS A 77 -28.20 2.21 -0.12
N ASP A 78 -28.43 3.51 -0.28
CA ASP A 78 -28.56 4.18 -1.57
C ASP A 78 -27.23 4.77 -2.05
N SER A 79 -26.17 4.60 -1.25
CA SER A 79 -24.81 5.03 -1.61
C SER A 79 -24.35 4.37 -2.92
N PRO A 80 -23.61 5.10 -3.78
CA PRO A 80 -22.96 4.50 -4.94
C PRO A 80 -22.09 3.30 -4.56
N ARG A 81 -22.00 2.33 -5.48
CA ARG A 81 -21.15 1.15 -5.33
C ARG A 81 -19.75 1.40 -5.89
N LEU A 82 -18.78 0.74 -5.29
CA LEU A 82 -17.37 0.77 -5.67
C LEU A 82 -16.89 -0.64 -6.02
N PRO A 83 -16.02 -0.77 -7.03
CA PRO A 83 -15.42 -2.05 -7.37
C PRO A 83 -14.59 -2.58 -6.21
N CYS A 84 -14.66 -3.91 -6.00
CA CYS A 84 -13.95 -4.60 -4.93
C CYS A 84 -13.07 -5.72 -5.49
N MET A 85 -11.88 -5.89 -4.93
CA MET A 85 -10.95 -6.97 -5.25
C MET A 85 -10.24 -7.43 -3.98
N ALA A 86 -10.03 -8.72 -3.83
CA ALA A 86 -9.28 -9.28 -2.73
C ALA A 86 -7.89 -9.76 -3.18
N ILE A 87 -6.94 -9.67 -2.26
CA ILE A 87 -5.59 -10.23 -2.40
C ILE A 87 -5.43 -11.35 -1.37
N ALA A 88 -5.19 -12.58 -1.81
CA ALA A 88 -4.79 -13.69 -0.96
C ALA A 88 -3.33 -13.53 -0.51
N LEU A 89 -3.09 -13.48 0.80
CA LEU A 89 -1.79 -13.17 1.41
C LEU A 89 -1.02 -14.44 1.84
N GLY A 90 -1.58 -15.62 1.54
CA GLY A 90 -1.07 -16.94 1.92
C GLY A 90 0.19 -17.38 1.17
N ARG A 91 1.32 -17.38 1.91
CA ARG A 91 2.53 -18.25 1.89
C ARG A 91 3.76 -17.42 2.29
N THR A 92 4.08 -17.42 3.59
CA THR A 92 5.42 -17.08 4.08
C THR A 92 5.92 -18.19 5.00
N LYS A 93 7.17 -18.64 4.78
CA LYS A 93 7.82 -19.84 5.37
C LYS A 93 7.82 -19.97 6.91
N ASN A 94 7.30 -19.01 7.69
CA ASN A 94 7.34 -19.01 9.16
C ASN A 94 5.98 -18.71 9.81
N THR A 95 4.87 -19.24 9.29
CA THR A 95 3.55 -19.08 9.94
C THR A 95 2.78 -20.38 9.89
N GLN A 96 2.27 -20.83 11.03
CA GLN A 96 1.19 -21.82 11.07
C GLN A 96 0.00 -21.26 10.28
N ALA A 97 -0.69 -22.14 9.57
CA ALA A 97 -1.73 -21.84 8.61
C ALA A 97 -2.79 -20.91 9.20
N ASP A 98 -2.84 -19.68 8.69
CA ASP A 98 -4.06 -18.89 8.65
C ASP A 98 -4.41 -18.83 7.15
N ASP A 99 -5.06 -19.89 6.68
CA ASP A 99 -5.30 -20.16 5.24
C ASP A 99 -6.19 -19.08 4.57
N ASP A 100 -6.75 -18.14 5.35
CA ASP A 100 -7.68 -17.10 4.90
C ASP A 100 -7.19 -15.64 5.07
N ALA A 101 -5.89 -15.41 5.28
CA ALA A 101 -5.38 -14.04 5.34
C ALA A 101 -5.58 -13.30 4.01
N ARG A 102 -6.51 -12.35 3.96
CA ARG A 102 -6.85 -11.54 2.77
C ARG A 102 -6.73 -10.04 3.06
N ALA A 103 -6.43 -9.26 2.03
CA ALA A 103 -6.56 -7.80 2.05
C ALA A 103 -7.50 -7.35 0.94
N LEU A 104 -8.34 -6.36 1.25
CA LEU A 104 -9.30 -5.82 0.28
C LEU A 104 -8.78 -4.55 -0.38
N LEU A 105 -9.08 -4.40 -1.66
CA LEU A 105 -8.94 -3.19 -2.45
C LEU A 105 -10.34 -2.72 -2.82
N ILE A 106 -10.63 -1.44 -2.66
CA ILE A 106 -11.95 -0.86 -2.93
C ILE A 106 -11.77 0.44 -3.71
N GLY A 107 -12.52 0.61 -4.82
CA GLY A 107 -12.55 1.84 -5.61
C GLY A 107 -11.33 2.00 -6.51
N ALA A 108 -10.71 3.20 -6.50
CA ALA A 108 -9.62 3.57 -7.41
C ALA A 108 -8.44 2.58 -7.48
N PRO A 109 -7.98 1.94 -6.39
CA PRO A 109 -6.98 0.87 -6.46
C PRO A 109 -7.40 -0.32 -7.33
N VAL A 110 -8.68 -0.70 -7.33
CA VAL A 110 -9.21 -1.79 -8.17
C VAL A 110 -9.21 -1.36 -9.64
N THR A 111 -9.68 -0.15 -9.93
CA THR A 111 -9.64 0.41 -11.29
C THR A 111 -8.23 0.44 -11.85
N ALA A 112 -7.26 0.96 -11.09
CA ALA A 112 -5.86 1.01 -11.52
C ALA A 112 -5.25 -0.38 -11.72
N MET A 113 -5.63 -1.36 -10.88
CA MET A 113 -5.18 -2.74 -11.04
C MET A 113 -5.73 -3.40 -12.30
N ARG A 114 -7.03 -3.25 -12.57
CA ARG A 114 -7.67 -3.79 -13.79
C ARG A 114 -7.06 -3.18 -15.04
N GLU A 115 -6.92 -1.85 -15.07
CA GLU A 115 -6.29 -1.11 -16.17
C GLU A 115 -4.85 -1.60 -16.44
N TRP A 116 -4.03 -1.76 -15.40
CA TRP A 116 -2.68 -2.30 -15.56
C TRP A 116 -2.69 -3.74 -16.08
N ILE A 117 -3.50 -4.63 -15.51
CA ILE A 117 -3.58 -6.04 -15.91
C ILE A 117 -3.98 -6.18 -17.38
N GLU A 118 -4.94 -5.35 -17.81
CA GLU A 118 -5.40 -5.30 -19.20
C GLU A 118 -4.32 -4.77 -20.14
N ARG A 119 -3.76 -3.59 -19.87
CA ARG A 119 -2.72 -2.98 -20.72
C ARG A 119 -1.43 -3.77 -20.77
N ALA A 120 -1.12 -4.51 -19.71
CA ALA A 120 0.07 -5.35 -19.64
C ALA A 120 -0.15 -6.80 -20.11
N ASP A 121 -1.37 -7.11 -20.56
CA ASP A 121 -1.81 -8.45 -20.97
C ASP A 121 -1.40 -9.57 -19.99
N VAL A 122 -1.54 -9.31 -18.69
CA VAL A 122 -1.11 -10.27 -17.66
C VAL A 122 -2.14 -11.38 -17.57
N LYS A 123 -1.84 -12.53 -18.21
CA LYS A 123 -2.70 -13.72 -18.16
C LYS A 123 -2.37 -14.69 -17.02
N LYS A 124 -1.16 -14.64 -16.48
CA LYS A 124 -0.67 -15.49 -15.37
C LYS A 124 0.62 -14.96 -14.76
N GLY A 125 0.97 -15.46 -13.59
CA GLY A 125 2.26 -15.17 -12.96
C GLY A 125 2.37 -13.74 -12.39
N PRO A 126 3.56 -13.11 -12.41
CA PRO A 126 3.78 -11.82 -11.79
C PRO A 126 2.88 -10.72 -12.37
N VAL A 127 2.20 -9.99 -11.48
CA VAL A 127 1.35 -8.85 -11.87
C VAL A 127 2.22 -7.68 -12.33
N PHE A 128 3.21 -7.31 -11.53
CA PHE A 128 4.07 -6.17 -11.85
C PHE A 128 5.37 -6.64 -12.49
N ARG A 129 5.51 -6.31 -13.77
CA ARG A 129 6.60 -6.71 -14.64
C ARG A 129 7.52 -5.54 -14.97
N ALA A 130 8.77 -5.85 -15.35
CA ALA A 130 9.69 -4.82 -15.83
C ALA A 130 9.20 -4.27 -17.18
N ILE A 131 9.43 -2.98 -17.39
CA ILE A 131 9.16 -2.30 -18.66
C ILE A 131 10.51 -1.74 -19.13
N ASP A 132 10.89 -2.02 -20.37
CA ASP A 132 12.13 -1.51 -20.94
C ASP A 132 11.98 -0.05 -21.44
N ARG A 133 13.03 0.48 -22.06
CA ARG A 133 13.04 1.87 -22.55
C ARG A 133 12.16 2.08 -23.80
N TRP A 134 11.69 1.02 -24.42
CA TRP A 134 10.84 1.01 -25.61
C TRP A 134 9.40 0.62 -25.29
N GLU A 135 9.03 0.65 -23.99
CA GLU A 135 7.72 0.26 -23.47
C GLU A 135 7.35 -1.23 -23.65
N ALA A 136 8.33 -2.09 -23.94
CA ALA A 136 8.11 -3.53 -23.96
C ALA A 136 8.07 -4.11 -22.54
N ILE A 137 7.12 -5.01 -22.29
CA ILE A 137 6.92 -5.66 -21.00
C ILE A 137 7.70 -6.98 -20.96
N ASP A 138 8.53 -7.14 -19.94
CA ASP A 138 9.30 -8.36 -19.69
C ASP A 138 8.43 -9.40 -18.94
N ASP A 139 8.69 -10.70 -19.10
CA ASP A 139 8.03 -11.74 -18.31
C ASP A 139 8.49 -11.76 -16.84
N ARG A 140 9.63 -11.13 -16.54
CA ARG A 140 10.20 -11.08 -15.19
C ARG A 140 9.44 -10.13 -14.27
N ALA A 141 9.17 -10.62 -13.06
CA ALA A 141 8.65 -9.81 -11.97
C ALA A 141 9.58 -8.63 -11.64
N LEU A 142 8.99 -7.49 -11.24
CA LEU A 142 9.75 -6.42 -10.64
C LEU A 142 10.50 -6.90 -9.39
N THR A 143 11.69 -6.35 -9.15
CA THR A 143 12.40 -6.60 -7.90
C THR A 143 11.84 -5.74 -6.77
N PRO A 144 11.98 -6.15 -5.49
CA PRO A 144 11.61 -5.31 -4.36
C PRO A 144 12.34 -3.95 -4.35
N GLN A 145 13.54 -3.89 -4.95
CA GLN A 145 14.29 -2.65 -5.09
C GLN A 145 13.68 -1.75 -6.17
N ALA A 146 13.20 -2.31 -7.28
CA ALA A 146 12.52 -1.56 -8.34
C ALA A 146 11.29 -0.81 -7.80
N ILE A 147 10.47 -1.45 -6.95
CA ILE A 147 9.32 -0.80 -6.29
C ILE A 147 9.76 0.43 -5.48
N ASN A 148 10.89 0.34 -4.78
CA ASN A 148 11.41 1.48 -4.01
C ASN A 148 11.96 2.59 -4.92
N LEU A 149 12.60 2.25 -6.03
CA LEU A 149 13.08 3.22 -7.01
C LEU A 149 11.92 3.93 -7.73
N ILE A 150 10.86 3.20 -8.07
CA ILE A 150 9.61 3.77 -8.61
C ILE A 150 9.06 4.83 -7.64
N LEU A 151 8.90 4.49 -6.36
CA LEU A 151 8.40 5.45 -5.37
C LEU A 151 9.31 6.69 -5.29
N LYS A 152 10.63 6.50 -5.23
CA LYS A 152 11.57 7.62 -5.16
C LYS A 152 11.55 8.51 -6.40
N ARG A 153 11.40 7.91 -7.59
CA ARG A 153 11.25 8.64 -8.85
C ARG A 153 9.98 9.49 -8.82
N ARG A 154 8.85 8.91 -8.40
CA ARG A 154 7.57 9.62 -8.26
C ARG A 154 7.66 10.74 -7.21
N CYS A 155 8.41 10.55 -6.11
CA CYS A 155 8.70 11.63 -5.17
C CYS A 155 9.41 12.80 -5.85
N GLY A 156 10.47 12.52 -6.62
CA GLY A 156 11.20 13.58 -7.34
C GLY A 156 10.31 14.32 -8.34
N MET A 157 9.49 13.60 -9.10
CA MET A 157 8.51 14.18 -10.03
C MET A 157 7.46 15.03 -9.32
N ALA A 158 7.08 14.65 -8.10
CA ALA A 158 6.12 15.39 -7.27
C ALA A 158 6.74 16.58 -6.52
N GLY A 159 8.01 16.92 -6.74
CA GLY A 159 8.71 17.99 -6.02
C GLY A 159 8.99 17.67 -4.55
N LEU A 160 9.13 16.39 -4.20
CA LEU A 160 9.50 15.91 -2.87
C LEU A 160 10.96 15.44 -2.88
N ASP A 161 11.67 15.56 -1.75
CA ASP A 161 13.03 15.01 -1.62
C ASP A 161 13.00 13.46 -1.57
N PRO A 162 13.51 12.76 -2.60
CA PRO A 162 13.51 11.29 -2.65
C PRO A 162 14.37 10.62 -1.56
N VAL A 163 15.23 11.38 -0.86
CA VAL A 163 16.02 10.87 0.27
C VAL A 163 15.16 10.68 1.52
N GLU A 164 14.08 11.46 1.67
CA GLU A 164 13.19 11.37 2.83
C GLU A 164 12.21 10.20 2.77
N PHE A 165 11.93 9.71 1.56
CA PHE A 165 10.90 8.71 1.30
C PHE A 165 11.48 7.36 0.84
N SER A 166 10.72 6.31 1.10
CA SER A 166 10.99 4.95 0.66
C SER A 166 9.69 4.16 0.60
N ALA A 167 9.71 2.99 -0.04
CA ALA A 167 8.57 2.06 -0.01
C ALA A 167 8.17 1.63 1.40
N HIS A 168 9.05 1.75 2.40
CA HIS A 168 8.67 1.49 3.79
C HIS A 168 7.74 2.58 4.36
N GLY A 169 7.81 3.80 3.83
CA GLY A 169 6.96 4.92 4.24
C GLY A 169 5.47 4.70 3.95
N LEU A 170 5.13 3.87 2.95
CA LEU A 170 3.73 3.47 2.67
C LEU A 170 3.10 2.73 3.85
N ARG A 171 3.87 1.90 4.55
CA ARG A 171 3.38 1.12 5.69
C ARG A 171 3.07 1.98 6.90
N SER A 172 3.98 2.87 7.24
CA SER A 172 3.75 3.85 8.30
C SER A 172 2.63 4.81 7.92
N GLY A 173 2.60 5.25 6.66
CA GLY A 173 1.60 6.15 6.13
C GLY A 173 0.18 5.59 6.24
N TYR A 174 -0.02 4.33 5.81
CA TYR A 174 -1.30 3.65 5.96
C TYR A 174 -1.78 3.63 7.42
N LEU A 175 -0.92 3.24 8.38
CA LEU A 175 -1.32 3.19 9.79
C LEU A 175 -1.62 4.57 10.37
N THR A 176 -0.83 5.58 10.02
CA THR A 176 -1.10 6.97 10.42
C THR A 176 -2.43 7.47 9.85
N GLU A 177 -2.74 7.18 8.59
CA GLU A 177 -4.02 7.56 7.99
C GLU A 177 -5.19 6.78 8.57
N ALA A 178 -5.03 5.49 8.86
CA ALA A 178 -6.06 4.70 9.53
C ALA A 178 -6.40 5.29 10.91
N ALA A 179 -5.40 5.67 11.70
CA ALA A 179 -5.59 6.35 12.98
C ALA A 179 -6.32 7.70 12.82
N ARG A 180 -5.89 8.53 11.86
CA ARG A 180 -6.50 9.84 11.59
C ARG A 180 -7.99 9.73 11.24
N ASN A 181 -8.35 8.71 10.49
CA ASN A 181 -9.73 8.42 10.09
C ASN A 181 -10.54 7.65 11.15
N GLY A 182 -9.98 7.44 12.35
CA GLY A 182 -10.69 6.75 13.44
C GLY A 182 -10.88 5.25 13.23
N VAL A 183 -10.16 4.64 12.28
CA VAL A 183 -10.20 3.19 12.06
C VAL A 183 -9.56 2.50 13.25
N SER A 184 -10.28 1.58 13.88
CA SER A 184 -9.78 0.85 15.05
C SER A 184 -8.46 0.13 14.73
N LEU A 185 -7.55 0.11 15.71
CA LEU A 185 -6.25 -0.55 15.55
C LEU A 185 -6.38 -2.03 15.13
N PRO A 186 -7.31 -2.85 15.70
CA PRO A 186 -7.52 -4.22 15.23
C PRO A 186 -7.91 -4.30 13.74
N ALA A 187 -8.78 -3.42 13.26
CA ALA A 187 -9.20 -3.40 11.85
C ALA A 187 -8.03 -3.03 10.93
N ALA A 188 -7.26 -1.99 11.27
CA ALA A 188 -6.08 -1.61 10.50
C ALA A 188 -4.97 -2.68 10.53
N MET A 189 -4.81 -3.39 11.65
CA MET A 189 -3.87 -4.51 11.77
C MET A 189 -4.28 -5.71 10.91
N ARG A 190 -5.58 -6.01 10.79
CA ARG A 190 -6.10 -7.06 9.90
C ARG A 190 -5.76 -6.76 8.43
N GLN A 191 -6.00 -5.53 7.97
CA GLN A 191 -5.69 -5.12 6.60
C GLN A 191 -4.18 -5.12 6.33
N SER A 192 -3.38 -4.62 7.29
CA SER A 192 -1.92 -4.47 7.15
C SER A 192 -1.10 -5.71 7.50
N GLN A 193 -1.72 -6.73 8.10
CA GLN A 193 -1.07 -7.94 8.61
C GLN A 193 0.06 -7.65 9.62
N HIS A 194 -0.13 -6.64 10.47
CA HIS A 194 0.77 -6.43 11.62
C HIS A 194 0.46 -7.46 12.70
N ARG A 195 1.49 -8.19 13.16
CA ARG A 195 1.35 -9.14 14.27
C ARG A 195 1.56 -8.50 15.64
N SER A 196 2.42 -7.48 15.72
CA SER A 196 2.71 -6.80 16.98
C SER A 196 1.86 -5.54 17.11
N VAL A 197 1.00 -5.54 18.11
CA VAL A 197 0.23 -4.36 18.54
C VAL A 197 1.19 -3.23 18.90
N GLN A 198 2.24 -3.51 19.67
CA GLN A 198 3.21 -2.48 20.11
C GLN A 198 3.89 -1.78 18.92
N GLN A 199 4.17 -2.49 17.83
CA GLN A 199 4.74 -1.89 16.62
C GLN A 199 3.72 -0.99 15.91
N ALA A 200 2.47 -1.42 15.82
CA ALA A 200 1.41 -0.67 15.14
C ALA A 200 0.94 0.54 15.96
N SER A 201 0.78 0.39 17.28
CA SER A 201 0.37 1.45 18.21
C SER A 201 1.30 2.66 18.20
N ARG A 202 2.59 2.49 17.91
CA ARG A 202 3.52 3.64 17.78
C ARG A 202 3.06 4.65 16.73
N TYR A 203 2.48 4.18 15.62
CA TYR A 203 1.99 5.07 14.58
C TYR A 203 0.66 5.73 14.94
N TYR A 204 -0.16 5.03 15.74
CA TYR A 204 -1.45 5.52 16.24
C TYR A 204 -1.27 6.58 17.32
N ASN A 205 -0.39 6.33 18.30
CA ASN A 205 -0.14 7.27 19.40
C ASN A 205 0.39 8.61 18.88
N ASP A 206 1.33 8.59 17.92
CA ASP A 206 1.86 9.81 17.28
C ASP A 206 0.72 10.59 16.58
N ALA A 207 -0.22 9.90 15.93
CA ALA A 207 -1.35 10.52 15.22
C ALA A 207 -2.44 11.05 16.16
N ASP A 208 -2.81 10.29 17.19
CA ASP A 208 -3.81 10.68 18.19
C ASP A 208 -3.33 11.86 19.03
N GLN A 209 -2.04 11.88 19.41
CA GLN A 209 -1.43 13.03 20.08
C GLN A 209 -1.54 14.30 19.22
N ALA A 210 -1.23 14.18 17.92
CA ALA A 210 -1.34 15.31 16.99
C ALA A 210 -2.79 15.81 16.83
N LEU A 211 -3.79 14.90 16.86
CA LEU A 211 -5.20 15.27 16.81
C LEU A 211 -5.71 15.86 18.13
N GLY A 212 -5.06 15.58 19.26
CA GLY A 212 -5.41 16.09 20.57
C GLY A 212 -6.75 15.58 21.12
N LYS A 213 -7.34 14.53 20.55
CA LYS A 213 -8.67 14.03 20.95
C LYS A 213 -8.74 13.70 22.44
N ALA A 214 -7.73 13.00 22.96
CA ALA A 214 -7.63 12.68 24.38
C ALA A 214 -7.41 13.91 25.29
N ALA A 215 -6.78 14.97 24.77
CA ALA A 215 -6.56 16.21 25.52
C ALA A 215 -7.81 17.10 25.57
N ARG A 216 -8.83 16.81 24.75
CA ARG A 216 -10.08 17.58 24.68
C ARG A 216 -11.21 17.02 25.56
N LEU A 217 -10.94 16.04 26.40
CA LEU A 217 -11.98 15.42 27.24
C LEU A 217 -12.58 16.37 28.30
N ALA A 218 -11.92 17.49 28.58
CA ALA A 218 -12.33 18.47 29.59
C ALA A 218 -12.86 19.79 28.99
N ILE A 219 -13.11 19.84 27.69
CA ILE A 219 -13.64 21.01 26.95
C ILE A 219 -14.92 20.60 26.24
#